data_AF-A0A914Y6D6-F1
#
_entry.id   AF-A0A914Y6D6-F1
#
_cell.length_a   1.000
_cell.length_b   1.000
_cell.length_c   1.000
_cell.angle_alpha   90.00
_cell.angle_beta   90.00
_cell.angle_gamma   90.00
#
_symmetry.space_group_name_H-M   'P 1'
#
loop_
_entity.id
_entity.type
_entity.pdbx_description
1 polymer ?
#
loop_
_entity_poly.entity_id
_entity_poly.type
_entity_poly.pdbx_seq_one_letter_code
_entity_poly.pdbx_strand_id
1 'polypeptide(L)'
;MFLDAFAKSMNAKEIRELTQIIDDKSLTKQQTHDQVKALCERSGPESVKKFEETDKIIKGIAEYVMNHVKKIEGKLSPEALEFIKEAKQIYENMEITHTQEEEKLKELANNAPAPLKKELKSNNIFAHLF
;
A
#
# COMPACT_ATOMS: atom_id res chain seq x y z
N MET A 1 -12.61 1.80 -4.11
CA MET A 1 -11.82 2.29 -5.25
C MET A 1 -11.21 1.17 -6.08
N PHE A 2 -10.65 0.09 -5.50
CA PHE A 2 -10.06 -1.02 -6.28
C PHE A 2 -11.12 -1.88 -7.01
N LEU A 3 -12.13 -2.38 -6.30
CA LEU A 3 -13.17 -3.26 -6.89
C LEU A 3 -13.99 -2.59 -8.02
N ASP A 4 -14.18 -1.28 -7.95
CA ASP A 4 -14.92 -0.51 -8.96
C ASP A 4 -14.21 -0.49 -10.32
N ALA A 5 -12.87 -0.53 -10.30
CA ALA A 5 -12.05 -0.58 -11.51
C ALA A 5 -12.21 -1.90 -12.29
N PHE A 6 -12.56 -3.00 -11.60
CA PHE A 6 -12.75 -4.33 -12.18
C PHE A 6 -14.21 -4.67 -12.46
N ALA A 7 -15.16 -3.88 -11.94
CA ALA A 7 -16.60 -4.15 -12.02
C ALA A 7 -17.14 -4.23 -13.47
N LYS A 8 -16.42 -3.66 -14.45
CA LYS A 8 -16.78 -3.72 -15.87
C LYS A 8 -16.09 -4.84 -16.66
N SER A 9 -14.97 -5.36 -16.16
CA SER A 9 -14.13 -6.33 -16.85
C SER A 9 -14.24 -7.75 -16.28
N MET A 10 -14.89 -7.91 -15.13
CA MET A 10 -15.13 -9.18 -14.44
C MET A 10 -16.63 -9.44 -14.23
N ASN A 11 -17.02 -10.70 -14.26
CA ASN A 11 -18.38 -11.11 -13.92
C ASN A 11 -18.60 -11.18 -12.40
N ALA A 12 -19.87 -11.33 -11.97
CA ALA A 12 -20.22 -11.34 -10.55
C ALA A 12 -19.53 -12.43 -9.72
N LYS A 13 -19.19 -13.59 -10.32
CA LYS A 13 -18.45 -14.66 -9.64
C LYS A 13 -16.99 -14.26 -9.44
N GLU A 14 -16.38 -13.70 -10.47
CA GLU A 14 -14.99 -13.22 -10.44
C GLU A 14 -14.84 -12.04 -9.46
N ILE A 15 -15.80 -11.12 -9.40
CA ILE A 15 -15.81 -10.04 -8.40
C ILE A 15 -15.91 -10.59 -6.98
N ARG A 16 -16.65 -11.69 -6.76
CA ARG A 16 -16.68 -12.36 -5.45
C ARG A 16 -15.35 -13.02 -5.12
N GLU A 17 -14.73 -13.74 -6.05
CA GLU A 17 -13.38 -14.30 -5.89
C GLU A 17 -12.38 -13.17 -5.56
N LEU A 18 -12.42 -12.06 -6.30
CA LEU A 18 -11.56 -10.89 -6.07
C LEU A 18 -11.75 -10.33 -4.66
N THR A 19 -13.00 -10.19 -4.21
CA THR A 19 -13.32 -9.70 -2.87
C THR A 19 -12.79 -10.64 -1.80
N GLN A 20 -12.92 -11.96 -1.99
CA GLN A 20 -12.39 -12.95 -1.06
C GLN A 20 -10.86 -12.88 -0.96
N ILE A 21 -10.16 -12.73 -2.08
CA ILE A 21 -8.69 -12.62 -2.10
C ILE A 21 -8.23 -11.36 -1.36
N ILE A 22 -8.90 -10.22 -1.56
CA ILE A 22 -8.54 -8.94 -0.92
C ILE A 22 -8.88 -8.95 0.58
N ASP A 23 -10.00 -9.57 0.96
CA ASP A 23 -10.43 -9.64 2.36
C ASP A 23 -9.66 -10.71 3.17
N ASP A 24 -8.97 -11.63 2.50
CA ASP A 24 -8.16 -12.66 3.14
C ASP A 24 -6.87 -12.07 3.74
N LYS A 25 -7.01 -11.69 5.01
CA LYS A 25 -5.95 -11.14 5.85
C LYS A 25 -4.83 -12.12 6.18
N SER A 26 -4.99 -13.41 5.88
CA SER A 26 -3.95 -14.42 6.09
C SER A 26 -2.93 -14.47 4.95
N LEU A 27 -3.30 -13.95 3.77
CA LEU A 27 -2.41 -13.89 2.62
C LEU A 27 -1.36 -12.80 2.79
N THR A 28 -0.13 -13.11 2.37
CA THR A 28 0.91 -12.08 2.23
C THR A 28 0.54 -11.15 1.08
N LYS A 29 1.05 -9.91 1.11
CA LYS A 29 0.83 -8.95 0.02
C LYS A 29 1.23 -9.53 -1.34
N GLN A 30 2.29 -10.34 -1.38
CA GLN A 30 2.69 -11.08 -2.58
C GLN A 30 1.64 -12.10 -3.00
N GLN A 31 1.17 -12.94 -2.08
CA GLN A 31 0.16 -13.95 -2.39
C GLN A 31 -1.15 -13.32 -2.86
N THR A 32 -1.60 -12.24 -2.22
CA THR A 32 -2.77 -11.47 -2.66
C THR A 32 -2.55 -10.95 -4.08
N HIS A 33 -1.41 -10.31 -4.35
CA HIS A 33 -1.06 -9.81 -5.69
C HIS A 33 -1.05 -10.92 -6.74
N ASP A 34 -0.40 -12.06 -6.47
CA ASP A 34 -0.31 -13.19 -7.39
C ASP A 34 -1.69 -13.83 -7.66
N GLN A 35 -2.54 -13.96 -6.64
CA GLN A 35 -3.89 -14.50 -6.80
C GLN A 35 -4.80 -13.54 -7.60
N VAL A 36 -4.72 -12.23 -7.34
CA VAL A 36 -5.47 -11.23 -8.12
C VAL A 36 -4.98 -11.22 -9.57
N LYS A 37 -3.67 -11.30 -9.80
CA LYS A 37 -3.11 -11.40 -11.15
C LYS A 37 -3.63 -12.63 -11.88
N ALA A 38 -3.56 -13.81 -11.25
CA ALA A 38 -4.04 -15.06 -11.83
C ALA A 38 -5.56 -15.02 -12.13
N LEU A 39 -6.34 -14.37 -11.26
CA LEU A 39 -7.77 -14.14 -11.52
C LEU A 39 -7.96 -13.24 -12.75
N CYS A 40 -7.22 -12.12 -12.84
CA CYS A 40 -7.31 -11.21 -13.98
C CYS A 40 -6.91 -11.88 -15.30
N GLU A 41 -5.86 -12.70 -15.30
CA GLU A 41 -5.41 -13.48 -16.47
C GLU A 41 -6.48 -14.48 -16.93
N ARG A 42 -7.24 -15.08 -16.00
CA ARG A 42 -8.38 -15.96 -16.32
C ARG A 42 -9.59 -15.19 -16.85
N SER A 43 -9.85 -14.00 -16.33
CA SER A 43 -11.00 -13.16 -16.71
C SER A 43 -10.86 -12.51 -18.08
N GLY A 44 -9.62 -12.31 -18.54
CA GLY A 44 -9.31 -11.85 -19.90
C GLY A 44 -8.47 -10.57 -19.96
N PRO A 45 -8.09 -10.15 -21.17
CA PRO A 45 -7.08 -9.10 -21.38
C PRO A 45 -7.48 -7.73 -20.83
N GLU A 46 -8.77 -7.41 -20.77
CA GLU A 46 -9.24 -6.15 -20.19
C GLU A 46 -9.01 -6.11 -18.66
N SER A 47 -9.26 -7.23 -17.98
CA SER A 47 -8.99 -7.38 -16.54
C SER A 47 -7.49 -7.34 -16.23
N VAL A 48 -6.66 -7.97 -17.07
CA VAL A 48 -5.20 -7.86 -16.96
C VAL A 48 -4.74 -6.41 -17.09
N LYS A 49 -5.24 -5.68 -18.10
CA LYS A 49 -4.90 -4.27 -18.28
C LYS A 49 -5.31 -3.44 -17.06
N LYS A 50 -6.51 -3.69 -16.51
CA LYS A 50 -6.97 -3.00 -15.28
C LYS A 50 -6.09 -3.32 -14.07
N PHE A 51 -5.64 -4.56 -13.96
CA PHE A 51 -4.69 -4.96 -12.95
C PHE A 51 -3.37 -4.21 -13.09
N GLU A 52 -2.78 -4.16 -14.29
CA GLU A 52 -1.53 -3.43 -14.52
C GLU A 52 -1.67 -1.92 -14.29
N GLU A 53 -2.78 -1.31 -14.69
CA GLU A 53 -3.08 0.10 -14.41
C GLU A 53 -3.17 0.35 -12.91
N THR A 54 -3.83 -0.53 -12.17
CA THR A 54 -4.02 -0.37 -10.73
C THR A 54 -2.75 -0.69 -9.93
N ASP A 55 -2.00 -1.70 -10.34
CA ASP A 55 -0.69 -2.04 -9.76
C ASP A 55 0.30 -0.89 -9.94
N LYS A 56 0.30 -0.22 -11.10
CA LYS A 56 1.08 1.01 -11.31
C LYS A 56 0.66 2.15 -10.40
N ILE A 57 -0.64 2.32 -10.14
CA ILE A 57 -1.12 3.34 -9.20
C ILE A 57 -0.69 2.99 -7.78
N ILE A 58 -0.83 1.73 -7.35
CA ILE A 58 -0.46 1.27 -6.00
C ILE A 58 1.05 1.42 -5.78
N LYS A 59 1.88 0.95 -6.71
CA LYS A 59 3.34 1.18 -6.68
C LYS A 59 3.67 2.67 -6.75
N GLY A 60 2.91 3.43 -7.53
CA GLY A 60 3.00 4.87 -7.65
C GLY A 60 2.65 5.63 -6.36
N ILE A 61 1.82 5.08 -5.46
CA ILE A 61 1.54 5.67 -4.15
C ILE A 61 2.81 5.64 -3.29
N ALA A 62 3.53 4.52 -3.26
CA ALA A 62 4.81 4.44 -2.54
C ALA A 62 5.84 5.43 -3.10
N GLU A 63 5.89 5.59 -4.44
CA GLU A 63 6.72 6.62 -5.07
C GLU A 63 6.23 8.05 -4.79
N TYR A 64 4.92 8.28 -4.71
CA TYR A 64 4.33 9.58 -4.39
C TYR A 64 4.70 10.01 -2.98
N VAL A 65 4.60 9.10 -2.01
CA VAL A 65 5.06 9.33 -0.62
C VAL A 65 6.54 9.68 -0.62
N MET A 66 7.37 8.91 -1.33
CA MET A 66 8.81 9.19 -1.42
C MET A 66 9.13 10.51 -2.11
N ASN A 67 8.41 10.88 -3.16
CA ASN A 67 8.60 12.16 -3.84
C ASN A 67 8.15 13.33 -2.97
N HIS A 68 7.11 13.17 -2.16
CA HIS A 68 6.71 14.16 -1.17
C HIS A 68 7.82 14.31 -0.12
N VAL A 69 8.31 13.21 0.43
CA VAL A 69 9.39 13.17 1.43
C VAL A 69 10.67 13.81 0.88
N LYS A 70 11.09 13.50 -0.34
CA LYS A 70 12.26 14.14 -0.99
C LYS A 70 12.13 15.66 -1.08
N LYS A 71 10.92 16.20 -1.29
CA LYS A 71 10.70 17.65 -1.37
C LYS A 71 10.84 18.35 -0.03
N ILE A 72 10.63 17.63 1.06
CA ILE A 72 10.67 18.15 2.43
C ILE A 72 11.86 17.62 3.24
N GLU A 73 12.68 16.73 2.68
CA GLU A 73 13.86 16.10 3.30
C GLU A 73 14.75 17.12 4.00
N GLY A 74 15.04 18.26 3.37
CA GLY A 74 15.86 19.32 3.97
C GLY A 74 15.20 20.07 5.14
N LYS A 75 13.95 19.78 5.47
CA LYS A 75 13.18 20.31 6.61
C LYS A 75 12.92 19.26 7.67
N LEU A 76 13.31 18.01 7.42
CA LEU A 76 13.09 16.89 8.32
C LEU A 76 14.32 16.65 9.18
N SER A 77 14.06 16.31 10.44
CA SER A 77 15.08 15.79 11.33
C SER A 77 15.60 14.43 10.81
N PRO A 78 16.84 14.04 11.16
CA PRO A 78 17.34 12.69 10.88
C PRO A 78 16.40 11.60 11.38
N GLU A 79 15.80 11.80 12.57
CA GLU A 79 14.81 10.89 13.17
C GLU A 79 13.55 10.73 12.30
N ALA A 80 13.08 11.81 11.66
CA ALA A 80 11.96 11.73 10.72
C ALA A 80 12.32 11.02 9.42
N LEU A 81 13.53 11.22 8.90
CA LEU A 81 13.99 10.49 7.72
C LEU A 81 14.12 8.98 8.01
N GLU A 82 14.62 8.60 9.17
CA GLU A 82 14.68 7.20 9.60
C GLU A 82 13.28 6.60 9.74
N PHE A 83 12.36 7.29 10.42
CA PHE A 83 10.96 6.85 10.53
C PHE A 83 10.32 6.58 9.17
N ILE A 84 10.49 7.50 8.22
CA ILE A 84 9.93 7.36 6.87
C ILE A 84 10.55 6.19 6.14
N LYS A 85 11.86 5.97 6.30
CA LYS A 85 12.57 4.84 5.69
C LYS A 85 12.05 3.51 6.25
N GLU A 86 11.83 3.41 7.55
CA GLU A 86 11.24 2.22 8.18
C GLU A 86 9.80 1.99 7.70
N ALA A 87 8.96 3.04 7.68
CA ALA A 87 7.60 2.94 7.17
C ALA A 87 7.58 2.45 5.71
N LYS A 88 8.49 2.97 4.90
CA LYS A 88 8.66 2.54 3.51
C LYS A 88 9.05 1.07 3.40
N GLN A 89 10.01 0.61 4.19
CA GLN A 89 10.42 -0.80 4.19
C GLN A 89 9.27 -1.73 4.56
N ILE A 90 8.39 -1.32 5.48
CA ILE A 90 7.19 -2.08 5.83
C ILE A 90 6.22 -2.15 4.64
N TYR A 91 5.99 -1.03 3.95
CA TYR A 91 5.14 -0.97 2.75
C TYR A 91 5.69 -1.80 1.58
N GLU A 92 7.00 -1.77 1.34
CA GLU A 92 7.65 -2.52 0.25
C GLU A 92 7.82 -4.02 0.57
N ASN A 93 7.71 -4.42 1.83
CA ASN A 93 7.86 -5.82 2.21
C ASN A 93 6.66 -6.64 1.73
N MET A 94 6.78 -7.31 0.58
CA MET A 94 5.71 -8.13 0.01
C MET A 94 5.49 -9.46 0.74
N GLU A 95 6.39 -9.85 1.64
CA GLU A 95 6.36 -11.12 2.37
C GLU A 95 5.47 -11.08 3.63
N ILE A 96 5.09 -9.89 4.10
CA ILE A 96 4.15 -9.74 5.21
C ILE A 96 2.70 -9.67 4.74
N THR A 97 1.78 -10.05 5.61
CA THR A 97 0.32 -9.87 5.40
C THR A 97 -0.08 -8.40 5.54
N HIS A 98 -1.26 -8.04 5.01
CA HIS A 98 -1.84 -6.71 5.23
C HIS A 98 -2.05 -6.40 6.71
N THR A 99 -2.43 -7.40 7.52
CA THR A 99 -2.56 -7.25 8.98
C THR A 99 -1.21 -6.91 9.62
N GLN A 100 -0.16 -7.64 9.25
CA GLN A 100 1.19 -7.39 9.78
C GLN A 100 1.75 -6.04 9.31
N GLU A 101 1.43 -5.60 8.10
CA GLU A 101 1.75 -4.25 7.64
C GLU A 101 1.10 -3.20 8.54
N GLU A 102 -0.22 -3.30 8.77
CA GLU A 102 -0.94 -2.38 9.65
C GLU A 102 -0.38 -2.37 11.08
N GLU A 103 -0.09 -3.55 11.64
CA GLU A 103 0.48 -3.67 12.98
C GLU A 103 1.87 -3.03 13.07
N LYS A 104 2.77 -3.34 12.13
CA LYS A 104 4.12 -2.76 12.09
C LYS A 104 4.09 -1.25 11.90
N LEU A 105 3.23 -0.74 11.03
CA LEU A 105 3.06 0.71 10.84
C LEU A 105 2.51 1.36 12.12
N LYS A 106 1.52 0.75 12.78
CA LYS A 106 0.99 1.24 14.07
C LYS A 106 2.04 1.21 15.17
N GLU A 107 2.84 0.15 15.27
CA GLU A 107 3.94 0.04 16.23
C GLU A 107 4.99 1.12 15.98
N LEU A 108 5.41 1.31 14.72
CA LEU A 108 6.34 2.37 14.33
C LEU A 108 5.79 3.74 14.74
N ALA A 109 4.52 4.04 14.41
CA ALA A 109 3.86 5.27 14.82
C ALA A 109 3.75 5.41 16.34
N ASN A 110 3.48 4.35 17.09
CA ASN A 110 3.35 4.39 18.54
C ASN A 110 4.70 4.63 19.22
N ASN A 111 5.75 3.99 18.73
CA ASN A 111 7.12 4.11 19.25
C ASN A 111 7.77 5.47 18.92
N ALA A 112 7.27 6.19 17.92
CA ALA A 112 7.75 7.53 17.60
C ALA A 112 7.59 8.51 18.79
N PRO A 113 8.66 9.24 19.19
CA PRO A 113 8.58 10.21 20.27
C PRO A 113 7.64 11.38 19.91
N ALA A 114 7.07 12.04 20.93
CA ALA A 114 6.15 13.17 20.77
C ALA A 114 6.65 14.30 19.84
N PRO A 115 7.92 14.77 19.93
CA PRO A 115 8.46 15.76 18.98
C PRO A 115 8.44 15.26 17.53
N LEU A 116 8.83 14.00 17.30
CA LEU A 116 8.81 13.38 15.98
C LEU A 116 7.39 13.29 15.42
N LYS A 117 6.42 12.84 16.23
CA LYS A 117 5.00 12.80 15.84
C LYS A 117 4.48 14.18 15.42
N LYS A 118 4.89 15.23 16.13
CA LYS A 118 4.48 16.61 15.84
C LYS A 118 5.11 17.11 14.54
N GLU A 119 6.38 16.80 14.29
CA GLU A 119 7.06 17.14 13.04
C GLU A 119 6.43 16.45 11.83
N LEU A 120 6.20 15.14 11.91
CA LEU A 120 5.57 14.35 10.85
C LEU A 120 4.13 14.82 10.55
N LYS A 121 3.35 15.20 11.58
CA LYS A 121 2.02 15.81 11.40
C LYS A 121 2.09 17.19 10.76
N SER A 122 3.03 18.03 11.20
CA SER A 122 3.19 19.41 10.68
C SER A 122 3.58 19.41 9.20
N ASN A 123 4.29 18.38 8.75
CA ASN A 123 4.68 18.17 7.36
C ASN A 123 3.70 17.28 6.57
N ASN A 124 2.53 16.96 7.14
CA ASN A 124 1.49 16.13 6.52
C ASN A 124 1.94 14.72 6.10
N ILE A 125 3.01 14.20 6.70
CA ILE A 125 3.57 12.89 6.36
C ILE A 125 2.66 11.75 6.84
N PHE A 126 2.02 11.91 8.00
CA PHE A 126 1.07 10.90 8.52
C PHE A 126 -0.10 10.66 7.57
N ALA A 127 -0.66 11.71 6.95
CA ALA A 127 -1.79 11.57 6.01
C ALA A 127 -1.41 10.85 4.70
N HIS A 128 -0.12 10.66 4.46
CA HIS A 128 0.42 9.95 3.31
C HIS A 128 0.95 8.55 3.67
N LEU A 129 1.13 8.25 4.95
CA LEU A 129 1.62 6.96 5.47
C LEU A 129 0.56 6.14 6.22
N PHE A 130 -0.59 6.72 6.55
CA PHE A 130 -1.68 6.11 7.33
C PHE A 130 -3.03 6.64 6.85
#